data_AF-Q0F2K0-F1
#
_entry.id   AF-Q0F2K0-F1
#
_cell.length_a   1.000
_cell.length_b   1.000
_cell.length_c   1.000
_cell.angle_alpha   90.00
_cell.angle_beta   90.00
_cell.angle_gamma   90.00
#
_symmetry.space_group_name_H-M   'P 1'
#
loop_
_entity.id
_entity.type
_entity.pdbx_description
1 polymer ?
#
loop_
_entity_poly.entity_id
_entity_poly.type
_entity_poly.pdbx_seq_one_letter_code
_entity_poly.pdbx_strand_id
1 'polypeptide(L)'
;MGRRGVYVLPSLFTTMGLFSGFYALIAAVQGRYELAAWAILAAAVFDMLDGRVARMLHAETAFGAEYDSLCDMLSFGIAPAVLVYLWALIHLPADLHKLAWLGAFFLVAGAALRLARFNVQLECQDKRYFQGLPTPGAALLIATAVLYHEKSGFDPQPWLWLASSVFLAWLMVSNVRFISGKDIDLNKRRSTGVLVLMVLTVGLVMVDPYRVPFTVMLAYCLHGPMLSLWQNWRLARYRRMRKMKKAEKAARANEAVKNDEPGDQV
;
A
#
# COMPACT_ATOMS: atom_id res chain seq x y z
N MET A 1 -5.51 -4.44 -41.74
CA MET A 1 -4.89 -3.47 -40.80
C MET A 1 -5.95 -3.09 -39.78
N GLY A 2 -5.70 -3.15 -38.47
CA GLY A 2 -6.71 -2.70 -37.49
C GLY A 2 -6.60 -3.17 -36.03
N ARG A 3 -5.67 -4.07 -35.67
CA ARG A 3 -5.48 -4.51 -34.27
C ARG A 3 -4.51 -3.65 -33.44
N ARG A 4 -3.93 -2.57 -33.99
CA ARG A 4 -2.94 -1.74 -33.27
C ARG A 4 -3.57 -0.71 -32.32
N GLY A 5 -4.79 -0.24 -32.57
CA GLY A 5 -5.45 0.77 -31.73
C GLY A 5 -5.83 0.29 -30.32
N VAL A 6 -6.11 -1.01 -30.18
CA VAL A 6 -6.53 -1.61 -28.89
C VAL A 6 -5.39 -1.63 -27.86
N TYR A 7 -4.13 -1.64 -28.31
CA TYR A 7 -2.94 -1.64 -27.43
C TYR A 7 -2.45 -0.25 -27.04
N VAL A 8 -2.88 0.81 -27.74
CA VAL A 8 -2.43 2.18 -27.46
C VAL A 8 -3.23 2.81 -26.31
N LEU A 9 -4.48 2.39 -26.13
CA LEU A 9 -5.37 2.95 -25.10
C LEU A 9 -4.83 2.78 -23.68
N PRO A 10 -4.39 1.57 -23.25
CA PRO A 10 -3.80 1.38 -21.93
C PRO A 10 -2.59 2.29 -21.71
N SER A 11 -1.61 2.21 -22.61
CA SER A 11 -0.38 3.01 -22.53
C SER A 11 -0.63 4.52 -22.48
N LEU A 12 -1.69 5.02 -23.12
CA LEU A 12 -2.08 6.43 -23.03
C LEU A 12 -2.50 6.82 -21.61
N PHE A 13 -3.29 5.99 -20.93
CA PHE A 13 -3.68 6.23 -19.55
C PHE A 13 -2.48 6.14 -18.60
N THR A 14 -1.58 5.18 -18.80
CA THR A 14 -0.30 5.14 -18.06
C THR A 14 0.48 6.44 -18.22
N THR A 15 0.58 6.95 -19.46
CA THR A 15 1.29 8.21 -19.75
C THR A 15 0.58 9.42 -19.13
N MET A 16 -0.76 9.44 -19.05
CA MET A 16 -1.50 10.48 -18.32
C MET A 16 -1.23 10.42 -16.81
N GLY A 17 -1.12 9.22 -16.24
CA GLY A 17 -0.67 8.99 -14.87
C GLY A 17 0.73 9.55 -14.64
N LEU A 18 1.67 9.19 -15.52
CA LEU A 18 3.05 9.71 -15.51
C LEU A 18 3.10 11.24 -15.58
N PHE A 19 2.33 11.85 -16.48
CA PHE A 19 2.25 13.31 -16.59
C PHE A 19 1.74 13.95 -15.30
N SER A 20 0.74 13.33 -14.66
CA SER A 20 0.18 13.81 -13.40
C SER A 20 1.21 13.71 -12.25
N GLY A 21 1.93 12.59 -12.15
CA GLY A 21 3.03 12.44 -11.19
C GLY A 21 4.18 13.42 -11.42
N PHE A 22 4.53 13.67 -12.68
CA PHE A 22 5.54 14.66 -13.04
C PHE A 22 5.10 16.09 -12.72
N TYR A 23 3.84 16.43 -13.02
CA TYR A 23 3.28 17.73 -12.66
C TYR A 23 3.23 17.90 -11.14
N ALA A 24 2.97 16.84 -10.37
CA ALA A 24 3.03 16.89 -8.91
C ALA A 24 4.41 17.30 -8.39
N LEU A 25 5.49 16.77 -8.99
CA LEU A 25 6.86 17.17 -8.67
C LEU A 25 7.10 18.64 -8.96
N ILE A 26 6.70 19.13 -10.13
CA ILE A 26 6.85 20.54 -10.51
C ILE A 26 6.08 21.43 -9.53
N ALA A 27 4.83 21.09 -9.24
CA ALA A 27 3.98 21.86 -8.33
C ALA A 27 4.59 21.90 -6.92
N ALA A 28 5.13 20.78 -6.42
CA ALA A 28 5.78 20.71 -5.11
C ALA A 28 7.04 21.60 -5.04
N VAL A 29 7.88 21.57 -6.08
CA VAL A 29 9.09 22.43 -6.17
C VAL A 29 8.72 23.91 -6.20
N GLN A 30 7.57 24.25 -6.78
CA GLN A 30 7.07 25.63 -6.83
C GLN A 30 6.33 26.05 -5.55
N GLY A 31 6.32 25.23 -4.50
CA GLY A 31 5.62 25.49 -3.24
C GLY A 31 4.10 25.36 -3.33
N ARG A 32 3.56 24.83 -4.44
CA ARG A 32 2.12 24.62 -4.65
C ARG A 32 1.69 23.24 -4.17
N TYR A 33 1.80 23.00 -2.87
CA TYR A 33 1.61 21.67 -2.27
C TYR A 33 0.20 21.11 -2.44
N GLU A 34 -0.83 21.98 -2.39
CA GLU A 34 -2.22 21.57 -2.66
C GLU A 34 -2.38 21.00 -4.08
N LEU A 35 -1.84 21.69 -5.08
CA LEU A 35 -1.88 21.24 -6.48
C LEU A 35 -1.06 19.97 -6.70
N ALA A 36 0.07 19.84 -6.02
CA ALA A 36 0.88 18.63 -6.06
C ALA A 36 0.12 17.42 -5.52
N ALA A 37 -0.59 17.58 -4.40
CA ALA A 37 -1.41 16.52 -3.83
C ALA A 37 -2.57 16.12 -4.75
N TRP A 38 -3.29 17.09 -5.33
CA TRP A 38 -4.34 16.80 -6.33
C TRP A 38 -3.81 16.05 -7.56
N ALA A 39 -2.60 16.37 -8.01
CA ALA A 39 -1.97 15.70 -9.13
C ALA A 39 -1.62 14.23 -8.82
N ILE A 40 -1.18 13.93 -7.59
CA ILE A 40 -0.98 12.53 -7.13
C ILE A 40 -2.32 11.77 -7.08
N LEU A 41 -3.39 12.41 -6.61
CA LEU A 41 -4.74 11.83 -6.62
C LEU A 41 -5.20 11.54 -8.07
N ALA A 42 -4.95 12.46 -9.00
CA ALA A 42 -5.26 12.27 -10.41
C ALA A 42 -4.46 11.10 -11.02
N ALA A 43 -3.17 10.97 -10.70
CA ALA A 43 -2.35 9.85 -11.12
C ALA A 43 -2.93 8.50 -10.65
N ALA A 44 -3.41 8.43 -9.41
CA ALA A 44 -4.08 7.23 -8.87
C ALA A 44 -5.36 6.87 -9.63
N VAL A 45 -6.13 7.87 -10.07
CA VAL A 45 -7.33 7.63 -10.90
C VAL A 45 -6.93 7.06 -12.25
N PHE A 46 -5.87 7.59 -12.89
CA PHE A 46 -5.41 7.09 -14.19
C PHE A 46 -4.84 5.67 -14.12
N ASP A 47 -4.06 5.35 -13.10
CA ASP A 47 -3.56 3.98 -12.82
C ASP A 47 -4.72 2.97 -12.68
N MET A 48 -5.74 3.34 -11.88
CA MET A 48 -6.92 2.50 -11.70
C MET A 48 -7.72 2.29 -13.00
N LEU A 49 -7.74 3.27 -13.90
CA LEU A 49 -8.42 3.18 -15.18
C LEU A 49 -7.61 2.32 -16.16
N ASP A 50 -6.31 2.55 -16.28
CA ASP A 50 -5.43 1.80 -17.18
C ASP A 50 -5.45 0.30 -16.88
N GLY A 51 -5.21 -0.07 -15.62
CA GLY A 51 -5.23 -1.47 -15.19
C GLY A 51 -6.59 -2.16 -15.32
N ARG A 52 -7.70 -1.42 -15.47
CA ARG A 52 -9.01 -1.99 -15.82
C ARG A 52 -9.22 -2.08 -17.33
N VAL A 53 -8.82 -1.05 -18.08
CA VAL A 53 -8.95 -1.01 -19.54
C VAL A 53 -8.09 -2.09 -20.18
N ALA A 54 -6.84 -2.29 -19.72
CA ALA A 54 -5.95 -3.35 -20.20
C ALA A 54 -6.57 -4.75 -20.03
N ARG A 55 -7.20 -5.01 -18.87
CA ARG A 55 -7.89 -6.28 -18.57
C ARG A 55 -9.14 -6.49 -19.40
N MET A 56 -9.96 -5.45 -19.57
CA MET A 56 -11.20 -5.52 -20.35
C MET A 56 -10.93 -5.75 -21.84
N LEU A 57 -9.82 -5.21 -22.35
CA LEU A 57 -9.43 -5.34 -23.76
C LEU A 57 -8.57 -6.58 -24.04
N HIS A 58 -8.27 -7.41 -23.04
CA HIS A 58 -7.30 -8.52 -23.12
C HIS A 58 -5.96 -8.08 -23.75
N ALA A 59 -5.56 -6.85 -23.47
CA ALA A 59 -4.41 -6.17 -24.07
C ALA A 59 -3.24 -6.07 -23.07
N GLU A 60 -3.08 -7.07 -22.20
CA GLU A 60 -1.95 -7.16 -21.27
C GLU A 60 -0.69 -7.55 -22.05
N THR A 61 0.31 -6.68 -22.06
CA THR A 61 1.61 -6.94 -22.71
C THR A 61 2.72 -6.84 -21.66
N ALA A 62 3.79 -7.63 -21.83
CA ALA A 62 4.95 -7.57 -20.93
C ALA A 62 5.57 -6.17 -20.89
N PHE A 63 5.62 -5.48 -22.04
CA PHE A 63 6.08 -4.10 -22.12
C PHE A 63 5.17 -3.15 -21.33
N GLY A 64 3.84 -3.27 -21.46
CA GLY A 64 2.89 -2.43 -20.73
C GLY A 64 3.00 -2.61 -19.22
N ALA A 65 3.19 -3.85 -18.74
CA ALA A 65 3.35 -4.13 -17.31
C ALA A 65 4.64 -3.49 -16.72
N GLU A 66 5.76 -3.55 -17.45
CA GLU A 66 7.00 -2.88 -17.04
C GLU A 66 6.88 -1.36 -17.13
N TYR A 67 6.23 -0.83 -18.17
CA TYR A 67 5.99 0.61 -18.32
C TYR A 67 5.11 1.17 -17.20
N ASP A 68 4.03 0.46 -16.85
CA ASP A 68 3.15 0.77 -15.72
C ASP A 68 3.93 0.83 -14.40
N SER A 69 4.77 -0.17 -14.13
CA SER A 69 5.63 -0.21 -12.95
C SER A 69 6.59 1.00 -12.87
N LEU A 70 7.18 1.43 -13.98
CA LEU A 70 8.04 2.61 -14.02
C LEU A 70 7.25 3.90 -13.76
N CYS A 71 6.04 4.02 -14.32
CA CYS A 71 5.17 5.18 -14.12
C CYS A 71 4.64 5.24 -12.68
N ASP A 72 4.31 4.10 -12.09
CA ASP A 72 3.93 3.94 -10.69
C ASP A 72 5.06 4.35 -9.74
N MET A 73 6.29 3.99 -10.07
CA MET A 73 7.45 4.37 -9.27
C MET A 73 7.61 5.90 -9.23
N LEU A 74 7.41 6.58 -10.36
CA LEU A 74 7.47 8.04 -10.41
C LEU A 74 6.28 8.67 -9.66
N SER A 75 5.07 8.21 -9.93
CA SER A 75 3.83 8.85 -9.46
C SER A 75 3.49 8.55 -8.01
N PHE A 76 3.81 7.35 -7.51
CA PHE A 76 3.48 6.90 -6.16
C PHE A 76 4.70 6.63 -5.28
N GLY A 77 5.90 6.57 -5.86
CA GLY A 77 7.15 6.49 -5.10
C GLY A 77 7.81 7.86 -4.93
N ILE A 78 8.24 8.45 -6.05
CA ILE A 78 9.08 9.65 -6.07
C ILE A 78 8.26 10.91 -5.76
N ALA A 79 7.14 11.13 -6.47
CA ALA A 79 6.30 12.32 -6.29
C ALA A 79 5.85 12.56 -4.84
N PRO A 80 5.25 11.58 -4.12
CA PRO A 80 4.86 11.78 -2.72
C PRO A 80 6.05 11.94 -1.78
N ALA A 81 7.19 11.29 -2.05
CA ALA A 81 8.39 11.44 -1.22
C ALA A 81 8.97 12.86 -1.31
N VAL A 82 9.04 13.41 -2.52
CA VAL A 82 9.47 14.79 -2.76
C VAL A 82 8.45 15.79 -2.19
N LEU A 83 7.15 15.51 -2.33
CA LEU A 83 6.10 16.34 -1.75
C LEU A 83 6.27 16.48 -0.23
N VAL A 84 6.39 15.38 0.51
CA VAL A 84 6.58 15.42 1.98
C VAL A 84 7.91 16.07 2.35
N TYR A 85 8.96 15.86 1.54
CA TYR A 85 10.25 16.48 1.76
C TYR A 85 10.17 18.01 1.76
N LEU A 86 9.61 18.56 0.68
CA LEU A 86 9.50 20.01 0.49
C LEU A 86 8.44 20.64 1.40
N TRP A 87 7.35 19.93 1.65
CA TRP A 87 6.23 20.44 2.43
C TRP A 87 6.48 20.42 3.95
N ALA A 88 7.12 19.38 4.48
CA ALA A 88 7.25 19.20 5.94
C ALA A 88 8.70 18.99 6.42
N LEU A 89 9.50 18.17 5.72
CA LEU A 89 10.81 17.76 6.24
C LEU A 89 11.89 18.85 6.10
N ILE A 90 11.76 19.76 5.13
CA ILE A 90 12.71 20.87 4.95
C ILE A 90 12.70 21.86 6.12
N HIS A 91 11.62 21.89 6.91
CA HIS A 91 11.48 22.76 8.07
C HIS A 91 12.15 22.19 9.34
N LEU A 92 12.82 21.04 9.24
CA LEU A 92 13.57 20.44 10.33
C LEU A 92 14.84 21.26 10.65
N PRO A 93 15.34 21.29 11.91
CA PRO A 93 16.54 22.03 12.26
C PRO A 93 17.74 21.70 11.37
N ALA A 94 18.63 22.67 11.15
CA ALA A 94 19.66 22.58 10.13
C ALA A 94 20.62 21.39 10.30
N ASP A 95 20.92 21.05 11.55
CA ASP A 95 21.76 19.91 11.94
C ASP A 95 21.15 18.56 11.54
N LEU A 96 19.85 18.55 11.29
CA LEU A 96 19.05 17.37 10.98
C LEU A 96 18.58 17.29 9.52
N HIS A 97 19.02 18.18 8.64
CA HIS A 97 18.73 18.05 7.20
C HIS A 97 19.13 16.68 6.64
N LYS A 98 20.17 16.05 7.21
CA LYS A 98 20.58 14.69 6.86
C LYS A 98 19.46 13.66 7.10
N LEU A 99 18.71 13.83 8.17
CA LEU A 99 17.56 12.98 8.50
C LEU A 99 16.34 13.29 7.62
N ALA A 100 16.14 14.56 7.25
CA ALA A 100 15.06 14.97 6.35
C ALA A 100 15.13 14.27 4.99
N TRP A 101 16.28 14.31 4.30
CA TRP A 101 16.40 13.65 2.99
C TRP A 101 16.40 12.11 3.11
N LEU A 102 16.90 11.56 4.22
CA LEU A 102 16.81 10.12 4.50
C LEU A 102 15.36 9.65 4.65
N GLY A 103 14.50 10.45 5.29
CA GLY A 103 13.07 10.15 5.41
C GLY A 103 12.39 10.00 4.03
N ALA A 104 12.67 10.94 3.13
CA ALA A 104 12.18 10.88 1.75
C ALA A 104 12.79 9.71 0.98
N PHE A 105 14.09 9.45 1.15
CA PHE A 105 14.77 8.31 0.54
C PHE A 105 14.15 6.97 0.95
N PHE A 106 13.79 6.80 2.23
CA PHE A 106 13.14 5.57 2.67
C PHE A 106 11.79 5.34 2.00
N LEU A 107 10.98 6.38 1.78
CA LEU A 107 9.73 6.26 1.02
C LEU A 107 9.98 5.76 -0.40
N VAL A 108 10.96 6.35 -1.09
CA VAL A 108 11.35 5.94 -2.45
C VAL A 108 11.86 4.50 -2.47
N ALA A 109 12.78 4.15 -1.56
CA ALA A 109 13.35 2.81 -1.47
C ALA A 109 12.28 1.75 -1.13
N GLY A 110 11.37 2.07 -0.21
CA GLY A 110 10.26 1.21 0.17
C GLY A 110 9.31 0.96 -1.01
N ALA A 111 8.99 2.02 -1.77
CA ALA A 111 8.18 1.92 -2.98
C ALA A 111 8.86 1.04 -4.04
N ALA A 112 10.15 1.27 -4.32
CA ALA A 112 10.93 0.51 -5.29
C ALA A 112 11.00 -0.99 -4.94
N LEU A 113 11.33 -1.31 -3.69
CA LEU A 113 11.39 -2.70 -3.23
C LEU A 113 10.05 -3.41 -3.32
N ARG A 114 8.95 -2.69 -3.02
CA ARG A 114 7.60 -3.25 -3.10
C ARG A 114 7.16 -3.49 -4.55
N LEU A 115 7.44 -2.57 -5.46
CA LEU A 115 7.19 -2.75 -6.90
C LEU A 115 8.03 -3.89 -7.47
N ALA A 116 9.33 -3.94 -7.17
CA ALA A 116 10.20 -5.02 -7.63
C ALA A 116 9.73 -6.40 -7.13
N ARG A 117 9.31 -6.50 -5.87
CA ARG A 117 8.72 -7.74 -5.33
C ARG A 117 7.41 -8.09 -6.01
N PHE A 118 6.57 -7.11 -6.31
CA PHE A 118 5.33 -7.33 -7.04
C PHE A 118 5.59 -7.86 -8.46
N ASN A 119 6.56 -7.29 -9.18
CA ASN A 119 6.90 -7.72 -10.54
C ASN A 119 7.44 -9.15 -10.58
N VAL A 120 8.25 -9.56 -9.59
CA VAL A 120 8.79 -10.93 -9.50
C VAL A 120 7.76 -11.95 -8.99
N GLN A 121 6.79 -11.53 -8.16
CA GLN A 121 5.78 -12.43 -7.57
C GLN A 121 4.54 -12.64 -8.45
N LEU A 122 4.41 -11.91 -9.57
CA LEU A 122 3.31 -12.04 -10.55
C LEU A 122 3.16 -13.47 -11.10
N GLU A 123 4.23 -14.26 -11.13
CA GLU A 123 4.22 -15.63 -11.69
C GLU A 123 3.86 -16.73 -10.66
N CYS A 124 3.91 -16.45 -9.34
CA CYS A 124 3.91 -17.50 -8.31
C CYS A 124 2.90 -17.35 -7.14
N GLN A 125 2.00 -16.34 -7.12
CA GLN A 125 1.07 -16.15 -5.98
C GLN A 125 -0.41 -16.40 -6.25
N ASP A 126 -1.04 -17.04 -5.26
CA ASP A 126 -2.48 -17.18 -5.07
C ASP A 126 -3.16 -15.79 -5.04
N LYS A 127 -4.14 -15.56 -5.92
CA LYS A 127 -4.74 -14.23 -6.23
C LYS A 127 -5.44 -13.50 -5.05
N ARG A 128 -5.56 -14.16 -3.89
CA ARG A 128 -6.42 -13.77 -2.76
C ARG A 128 -5.83 -12.77 -1.76
N TYR A 129 -4.51 -12.59 -1.71
CA TYR A 129 -3.87 -11.74 -0.69
C TYR A 129 -2.68 -10.98 -1.27
N PHE A 130 -2.59 -9.67 -1.00
CA PHE A 130 -1.36 -8.90 -1.26
C PHE A 130 -0.46 -8.93 -0.03
N GLN A 131 0.85 -9.04 -0.24
CA GLN A 131 1.86 -8.86 0.80
C GLN A 131 2.43 -7.44 0.71
N GLY A 132 2.28 -6.65 1.77
CA GLY A 132 2.71 -5.25 1.89
C GLY A 132 1.61 -4.22 1.60
N LEU A 133 1.78 -2.99 2.13
CA LEU A 133 0.89 -1.86 1.83
C LEU A 133 1.01 -1.51 0.34
N PRO A 134 -0.11 -1.26 -0.37
CA PRO A 134 -0.03 -0.76 -1.73
C PRO A 134 0.67 0.61 -1.79
N THR A 135 1.66 0.75 -2.67
CA THR A 135 2.36 2.01 -2.98
C THR A 135 1.39 3.14 -3.28
N PRO A 136 0.33 2.94 -4.10
CA PRO A 136 -0.69 3.97 -4.29
C PRO A 136 -1.37 4.35 -2.97
N GLY A 137 -1.63 3.41 -2.06
CA GLY A 137 -2.24 3.69 -0.76
C GLY A 137 -1.40 4.61 0.13
N ALA A 138 -0.08 4.44 0.15
CA ALA A 138 0.81 5.34 0.87
C ALA A 138 0.88 6.73 0.23
N ALA A 139 0.94 6.78 -1.11
CA ALA A 139 0.92 8.04 -1.86
C ALA A 139 -0.37 8.83 -1.63
N LEU A 140 -1.52 8.13 -1.63
CA LEU A 140 -2.83 8.71 -1.35
C LEU A 140 -2.93 9.21 0.10
N LEU A 141 -2.38 8.48 1.08
CA LEU A 141 -2.34 8.94 2.47
C LEU A 141 -1.56 10.25 2.59
N ILE A 142 -0.38 10.31 1.96
CA ILE A 142 0.46 11.51 1.93
C ILE A 142 -0.30 12.68 1.27
N ALA A 143 -0.85 12.46 0.07
CA ALA A 143 -1.56 13.50 -0.68
C ALA A 143 -2.77 14.04 0.10
N THR A 144 -3.62 13.15 0.63
CA THR A 144 -4.80 13.56 1.40
C THR A 144 -4.44 14.26 2.71
N ALA A 145 -3.32 13.90 3.34
CA ALA A 145 -2.86 14.55 4.55
C ALA A 145 -2.33 15.97 4.31
N VAL A 146 -1.62 16.18 3.20
CA VAL A 146 -1.18 17.52 2.75
C VAL A 146 -2.42 18.40 2.52
N LEU A 147 -3.40 17.90 1.75
CA LEU A 147 -4.65 18.63 1.50
C LEU A 147 -5.39 18.99 2.79
N TYR A 148 -5.44 18.07 3.76
CA TYR A 148 -6.08 18.33 5.06
C TYR A 148 -5.39 19.43 5.86
N HIS A 149 -4.05 19.44 5.90
CA HIS A 149 -3.29 20.45 6.64
C HIS A 149 -3.35 21.82 5.97
N GLU A 150 -3.16 21.88 4.65
CA GLU A 150 -3.26 23.13 3.88
C GLU A 150 -4.63 23.79 4.07
N LYS A 151 -5.72 22.99 4.10
CA LYS A 151 -7.07 23.53 4.30
C LYS A 151 -7.37 23.90 5.74
N SER A 152 -6.82 23.16 6.70
CA SER A 152 -7.07 23.40 8.13
C SER A 152 -6.18 24.50 8.71
N GLY A 153 -5.14 24.93 7.98
CA GLY A 153 -4.18 25.94 8.44
C GLY A 153 -3.27 25.47 9.58
N PHE A 154 -3.12 24.14 9.74
CA PHE A 154 -2.22 23.59 10.74
C PHE A 154 -0.82 23.41 10.15
N ASP A 155 0.19 23.96 10.82
CA ASP A 155 1.57 23.74 10.43
C ASP A 155 1.95 22.26 10.59
N PRO A 156 2.57 21.63 9.57
CA PRO A 156 3.00 20.25 9.66
C PRO A 156 4.13 20.13 10.68
N GLN A 157 3.98 19.26 11.69
CA GLN A 157 5.09 18.95 12.60
C GLN A 157 6.14 18.09 11.88
N PRO A 158 7.38 18.59 11.65
CA PRO A 158 8.36 17.89 10.81
C PRO A 158 8.76 16.51 11.36
N TRP A 159 8.81 16.37 12.69
CA TRP A 159 9.14 15.12 13.37
C TRP A 159 8.11 14.02 13.15
N LEU A 160 6.83 14.39 13.16
CA LEU A 160 5.73 13.46 12.90
C LEU A 160 5.79 12.95 11.46
N TRP A 161 6.11 13.82 10.51
CA TRP A 161 6.24 13.48 9.10
C TRP A 161 7.49 12.66 8.79
N LEU A 162 8.59 12.88 9.51
CA LEU A 162 9.76 12.01 9.46
C LEU A 162 9.42 10.60 9.94
N ALA A 163 8.80 10.49 11.13
CA ALA A 163 8.38 9.21 11.68
C ALA A 163 7.38 8.49 10.76
N SER A 164 6.41 9.24 10.21
CA SER A 164 5.41 8.71 9.27
C SER A 164 6.04 8.21 7.97
N SER A 165 7.02 8.93 7.42
CA SER A 165 7.74 8.54 6.20
C SER A 165 8.50 7.22 6.40
N VAL A 166 9.23 7.10 7.50
CA VAL A 166 9.95 5.87 7.87
C VAL A 166 8.97 4.72 8.14
N PHE A 167 7.88 4.99 8.84
CA PHE A 167 6.85 4.00 9.15
C PHE A 167 6.16 3.48 7.88
N LEU A 168 5.80 4.37 6.95
CA LEU A 168 5.19 3.99 5.67
C LEU A 168 6.16 3.18 4.80
N ALA A 169 7.43 3.59 4.73
CA ALA A 169 8.48 2.84 4.03
C ALA A 169 8.64 1.42 4.62
N TRP A 170 8.69 1.31 5.94
CA TRP A 170 8.75 0.02 6.62
C TRP A 170 7.50 -0.82 6.33
N LEU A 171 6.31 -0.22 6.32
CA LEU A 171 5.05 -0.91 6.04
C LEU A 171 4.94 -1.40 4.57
N MET A 172 5.55 -0.70 3.61
CA MET A 172 5.66 -1.14 2.21
C MET A 172 6.55 -2.38 2.06
N VAL A 173 7.66 -2.45 2.80
CA VAL A 173 8.62 -3.56 2.73
C VAL A 173 8.19 -4.75 3.62
N SER A 174 7.43 -4.48 4.67
CA SER A 174 6.98 -5.48 5.62
C SER A 174 6.04 -6.51 4.99
N ASN A 175 6.11 -7.75 5.46
CA ASN A 175 5.33 -8.87 4.96
C ASN A 175 3.88 -8.91 5.49
N VAL A 176 3.32 -7.73 5.75
CA VAL A 176 1.95 -7.54 6.28
C VAL A 176 0.96 -7.89 5.18
N ARG A 177 0.02 -8.81 5.45
CA ARG A 177 -1.00 -9.18 4.47
C ARG A 177 -2.09 -8.12 4.43
N PHE A 178 -2.21 -7.40 3.31
CA PHE A 178 -3.32 -6.50 3.04
C PHE A 178 -4.39 -7.23 2.21
N ILE A 179 -5.66 -6.94 2.49
CA ILE A 179 -6.79 -7.50 1.74
C ILE A 179 -6.71 -6.94 0.32
N SER A 180 -6.55 -7.84 -0.64
CA SER A 180 -6.58 -7.51 -2.05
C SER A 180 -8.00 -7.20 -2.48
N GLY A 181 -8.27 -5.95 -2.85
CA GLY A 181 -9.51 -5.59 -3.54
C GLY A 181 -9.64 -6.20 -4.94
N LYS A 182 -8.66 -6.99 -5.41
CA LYS A 182 -8.73 -7.67 -6.72
C LYS A 182 -9.72 -8.85 -6.74
N ASP A 183 -10.18 -9.32 -5.58
CA ASP A 183 -11.28 -10.30 -5.46
C ASP A 183 -12.65 -9.64 -5.15
N ILE A 184 -12.83 -8.36 -5.50
CA ILE A 184 -14.21 -7.93 -5.82
C ILE A 184 -14.50 -8.52 -7.18
N ASP A 185 -15.03 -9.74 -7.16
CA ASP A 185 -15.63 -10.43 -8.29
C ASP A 185 -16.83 -9.60 -8.76
N LEU A 186 -16.55 -8.51 -9.51
CA LEU A 186 -17.54 -7.57 -10.06
C LEU A 186 -18.57 -8.29 -10.94
N ASN A 187 -18.26 -9.50 -11.38
CA ASN A 187 -19.14 -10.37 -12.15
C ASN A 187 -20.04 -11.27 -11.28
N LYS A 188 -19.73 -11.48 -9.99
CA LYS A 188 -20.47 -12.42 -9.13
C LYS A 188 -21.51 -11.79 -8.21
N ARG A 189 -21.66 -10.45 -8.24
CA ARG A 189 -22.94 -9.78 -7.97
C ARG A 189 -22.73 -8.28 -8.18
N ARG A 190 -23.63 -7.69 -8.98
CA ARG A 190 -24.15 -6.34 -8.72
C ARG A 190 -24.80 -6.33 -7.32
N SER A 191 -24.00 -6.46 -6.27
CA SER A 191 -24.49 -6.27 -4.92
C SER A 191 -24.78 -4.78 -4.84
N THR A 192 -26.06 -4.43 -4.80
CA THR A 192 -26.51 -3.05 -4.54
C THR A 192 -25.73 -2.44 -3.38
N GLY A 193 -25.27 -3.25 -2.41
CA GLY A 193 -24.38 -2.81 -1.33
C GLY A 193 -23.03 -2.24 -1.76
N VAL A 194 -22.37 -2.74 -2.81
CA VAL A 194 -21.10 -2.16 -3.31
C VAL A 194 -21.34 -0.84 -4.03
N LEU A 195 -22.42 -0.75 -4.81
CA LEU A 195 -22.84 0.48 -5.46
C LEU A 195 -23.23 1.54 -4.42
N VAL A 196 -24.05 1.15 -3.43
CA VAL A 196 -24.45 2.01 -2.32
C VAL A 196 -23.23 2.46 -1.54
N LEU A 197 -22.27 1.57 -1.21
CA LEU A 197 -21.04 1.95 -0.53
C LEU A 197 -20.19 2.92 -1.36
N MET A 198 -20.08 2.72 -2.67
CA MET A 198 -19.37 3.64 -3.56
C MET A 198 -20.07 5.01 -3.58
N VAL A 199 -21.38 5.06 -3.79
CA VAL A 199 -22.18 6.30 -3.79
C VAL A 199 -22.12 6.99 -2.44
N LEU A 200 -22.16 6.24 -1.34
CA LEU A 200 -22.04 6.76 0.01
C LEU A 200 -20.65 7.33 0.26
N THR A 201 -19.60 6.65 -0.21
CA THR A 201 -18.21 7.15 -0.09
C THR A 201 -18.02 8.41 -0.91
N VAL A 202 -18.52 8.44 -2.16
CA VAL A 202 -18.49 9.65 -2.99
C VAL A 202 -19.29 10.78 -2.34
N GLY A 203 -20.49 10.49 -1.83
CA GLY A 203 -21.32 11.47 -1.11
C GLY A 203 -20.64 12.00 0.14
N LEU A 204 -19.96 11.16 0.91
CA LEU A 204 -19.22 11.55 2.10
C LEU A 204 -18.01 12.42 1.75
N VAL A 205 -17.28 12.08 0.68
CA VAL A 205 -16.21 12.92 0.13
C VAL A 205 -16.74 14.26 -0.38
N MET A 206 -17.96 14.32 -0.91
CA MET A 206 -18.59 15.58 -1.33
C MET A 206 -18.96 16.47 -0.13
N VAL A 207 -19.26 15.89 1.05
CA VAL A 207 -19.59 16.64 2.27
C VAL A 207 -18.34 17.30 2.85
N ASP A 208 -17.22 16.59 2.91
CA ASP A 208 -15.95 17.15 3.38
C ASP A 208 -14.77 16.54 2.58
N PRO A 209 -14.38 17.17 1.45
CA PRO A 209 -13.42 16.60 0.50
C PRO A 209 -12.00 16.52 1.03
N TYR A 210 -11.72 17.09 2.19
CA TYR A 210 -10.40 17.09 2.81
C TYR A 210 -10.32 16.09 3.97
N ARG A 211 -11.33 16.08 4.86
CA ARG A 211 -11.31 15.24 6.07
C ARG A 211 -11.63 13.78 5.81
N VAL A 212 -12.60 13.53 4.93
CA VAL A 212 -13.11 12.18 4.67
C VAL A 212 -12.06 11.32 3.95
N PRO A 213 -11.39 11.78 2.88
CA PRO A 213 -10.34 10.98 2.24
C PRO A 213 -9.17 10.69 3.18
N PHE A 214 -8.74 11.67 3.97
CA PHE A 214 -7.62 11.50 4.91
C PHE A 214 -7.95 10.46 5.99
N THR A 215 -9.11 10.55 6.63
CA THR A 215 -9.52 9.60 7.68
C THR A 215 -9.70 8.18 7.13
N VAL A 216 -10.26 8.05 5.92
CA VAL A 216 -10.42 6.76 5.24
C VAL A 216 -9.06 6.14 4.89
N MET A 217 -8.14 6.93 4.33
CA MET A 217 -6.79 6.44 4.00
C MET A 217 -5.98 6.10 5.25
N LEU A 218 -6.10 6.91 6.31
CA LEU A 218 -5.45 6.64 7.59
C LEU A 218 -5.97 5.34 8.20
N ALA A 219 -7.29 5.16 8.23
CA ALA A 219 -7.92 3.92 8.69
C ALA A 219 -7.46 2.71 7.86
N TYR A 220 -7.37 2.86 6.54
CA TYR A 220 -6.88 1.81 5.64
C TYR A 220 -5.41 1.44 5.93
N CYS A 221 -4.53 2.43 6.08
CA CYS A 221 -3.13 2.22 6.41
C CYS A 221 -2.92 1.60 7.79
N LEU A 222 -3.77 1.92 8.78
CA LEU A 222 -3.70 1.34 10.13
C LEU A 222 -4.32 -0.05 10.23
N HIS A 223 -5.36 -0.33 9.44
CA HIS A 223 -6.05 -1.62 9.44
C HIS A 223 -5.13 -2.79 9.07
N GLY A 224 -4.19 -2.59 8.13
CA GLY A 224 -3.20 -3.59 7.73
C GLY A 224 -2.29 -4.10 8.86
N PRO A 225 -1.48 -3.23 9.51
CA PRO A 225 -0.65 -3.64 10.63
C PRO A 225 -1.48 -4.21 11.79
N MET A 226 -2.68 -3.68 12.04
CA MET A 226 -3.59 -4.22 13.07
C MET A 226 -4.02 -5.67 12.76
N LEU A 227 -4.39 -5.96 11.51
CA LEU A 227 -4.68 -7.32 11.05
C LEU A 227 -3.45 -8.22 11.09
N SER A 228 -2.28 -7.72 10.71
CA SER A 228 -1.04 -8.49 10.72
C SER A 228 -0.62 -8.86 12.13
N LEU A 229 -0.73 -7.93 13.07
CA LEU A 229 -0.47 -8.17 14.49
C LEU A 229 -1.47 -9.18 15.04
N TRP A 230 -2.75 -9.04 14.70
CA TRP A 230 -3.80 -9.97 15.13
C TRP A 230 -3.61 -11.39 14.55
N GLN A 231 -3.25 -11.51 13.26
CA GLN A 231 -2.98 -12.79 12.62
C GLN A 231 -1.69 -13.43 13.16
N ASN A 232 -0.62 -12.66 13.35
CA ASN A 232 0.62 -13.16 13.94
C ASN A 232 0.44 -13.58 15.40
N TRP A 233 -0.35 -12.85 16.18
CA TRP A 233 -0.71 -13.21 17.54
C TRP A 233 -1.55 -14.49 17.59
N ARG A 234 -2.53 -14.62 16.68
CA ARG A 234 -3.38 -15.82 16.54
C ARG A 234 -2.57 -17.04 16.09
N LEU A 235 -1.64 -16.88 15.15
CA LEU A 235 -0.74 -17.94 14.68
C LEU A 235 0.31 -18.33 15.73
N ALA A 236 0.84 -17.37 16.49
CA ALA A 236 1.72 -17.63 17.63
C ALA A 236 1.01 -18.43 18.72
N ARG A 237 -0.26 -18.08 19.02
CA ARG A 237 -1.13 -18.84 19.92
C ARG A 237 -1.37 -20.26 19.41
N TYR A 238 -1.63 -20.43 18.11
CA TYR A 238 -1.81 -21.75 17.50
C TYR A 238 -0.54 -22.63 17.54
N ARG A 239 0.63 -22.04 17.27
CA ARG A 239 1.93 -22.74 17.36
C ARG A 239 2.26 -23.17 18.79
N ARG A 240 1.95 -22.34 19.80
CA ARG A 240 2.11 -22.69 21.23
C ARG A 240 1.21 -23.87 21.62
N MET A 241 -0.08 -23.83 21.25
CA MET A 241 -1.03 -24.93 21.51
C MET A 241 -0.58 -26.24 20.86
N ARG A 242 -0.03 -26.18 19.64
CA ARG A 242 0.44 -27.37 18.93
C ARG A 242 1.72 -27.96 19.53
N LYS A 243 2.64 -27.11 20.03
CA LYS A 243 3.81 -27.55 20.80
C LYS A 243 3.40 -28.22 22.12
N MET A 244 2.44 -27.64 22.84
CA MET A 244 1.91 -28.21 24.10
C MET A 244 1.29 -29.59 23.87
N LYS A 245 0.42 -29.75 22.87
CA LYS A 245 -0.16 -31.06 22.53
C LYS A 245 0.90 -32.10 22.12
N LYS A 246 1.96 -31.67 21.43
CA LYS A 246 3.06 -32.57 21.02
C LYS A 246 3.91 -32.99 22.22
N ALA A 247 4.16 -32.08 23.17
CA ALA A 247 4.86 -32.35 24.42
C ALA A 247 4.04 -33.28 25.34
N GLU A 248 2.73 -33.06 25.47
CA GLU A 248 1.83 -33.90 26.25
C GLU A 248 1.75 -35.33 25.67
N LYS A 249 1.69 -35.46 24.33
CA LYS A 249 1.70 -36.76 23.66
C LYS A 249 3.04 -37.50 23.84
N ALA A 250 4.17 -36.79 23.85
CA ALA A 250 5.48 -37.36 24.11
C ALA A 250 5.64 -37.80 25.59
N ALA A 251 5.12 -37.02 26.53
CA ALA A 251 5.12 -37.37 27.95
C ALA A 251 4.30 -38.65 28.22
N ARG A 252 3.09 -38.76 27.66
CA ARG A 252 2.26 -39.97 27.77
C ARG A 252 2.90 -41.20 27.12
N ALA A 253 3.61 -41.02 26.01
CA ALA A 253 4.34 -42.13 25.37
C ALA A 253 5.50 -42.61 26.25
N ASN A 254 6.24 -41.69 26.88
CA ASN A 254 7.32 -42.06 27.81
C ASN A 254 6.80 -42.72 29.10
N GLU A 255 5.65 -42.28 29.63
CA GLU A 255 5.01 -42.93 30.79
C GLU A 255 4.50 -44.33 30.45
N ALA A 256 3.96 -44.54 29.24
CA ALA A 256 3.54 -45.87 28.79
C ALA A 256 4.72 -46.84 28.65
N VAL A 257 5.86 -46.38 28.09
CA VAL A 257 7.08 -47.18 27.98
C VAL A 257 7.66 -47.53 29.35
N LYS A 258 7.61 -46.59 30.31
CA LYS A 258 8.10 -46.81 31.69
C LYS A 258 7.22 -47.78 32.49
N ASN A 259 5.94 -47.89 32.16
CA ASN A 259 5.01 -48.83 32.82
C ASN A 259 5.04 -50.23 32.19
N ASP A 260 5.64 -50.40 31.01
CA ASP A 260 5.82 -51.68 30.31
C ASP A 260 7.20 -52.32 30.56
N GLU A 261 8.11 -51.67 31.28
CA GLU A 261 9.33 -52.34 31.77
C GLU A 261 8.94 -53.30 32.91
N PRO A 262 9.09 -54.63 32.73
CA PRO A 262 8.86 -55.56 33.82
C PRO A 262 9.88 -55.23 34.91
N GLY A 263 9.40 -54.88 36.09
CA GLY A 263 10.25 -54.70 37.26
C GLY A 263 11.12 -55.94 37.41
N ASP A 264 12.44 -55.76 37.33
CA ASP A 264 13.43 -56.75 37.71
C ASP A 264 13.07 -57.22 39.13
N GLN A 265 12.41 -58.38 39.19
CA GLN A 265 12.22 -59.12 40.42
C GLN A 265 13.56 -59.79 40.71
N VAL A 266 14.22 -59.25 41.74
CA VAL A 266 15.35 -59.83 42.47
C VAL A 266 14.98 -61.21 43.00
#